data_AF-A0A4U5NNF7-F1
#
_entry.id   AF-A0A4U5NNF7-F1
#
_cell.length_a   1.000
_cell.length_b   1.000
_cell.length_c   1.000
_cell.angle_alpha   90.00
_cell.angle_beta   90.00
_cell.angle_gamma   90.00
#
_symmetry.space_group_name_H-M   'P 1'
#
loop_
_entity.id
_entity.type
_entity.pdbx_description
1 polymer ?
#
loop_
_entity_poly.entity_id
_entity_poly.type
_entity_poly.pdbx_seq_one_letter_code
_entity_poly.pdbx_strand_id
1 'polypeptide(L)'
;MPEMHLESDTFARMNSLRFLKFYHPFYFMDSKDKVHLPLSGLKYLSDELRYLHWHRFPAKSLPQNFCAENIVDLTLHSSRVEKLWTGVQDLLNLRWIDLSRSTHLLEIPDLSRAKNLKYIDLSFCESLLEVHSSIQHLEKLEILILSGCKNLGIVPKTIESKFLRILDLSHCKNVRKCPEISGYLEELMLQGTAIEELPQSISKVKEIRILDLSGCSNITKFPQISGNIKQLRLLWTVIEEIGSEATLGRYTIENSDPPTELQCNRIFICECHARGENDEHHDVLFNLSTCAYELRSVESDQMLLLYNPCEFVKRDCISQYSGKEISFEFYLDEPSRIQNRCKVKRCGVYLMDE
;
A
#
# COMPACT_ATOMS: atom_id res chain seq x y z
N MET A 1 -16.65 8.54 -14.21
CA MET A 1 -16.28 7.26 -14.83
C MET A 1 -17.53 6.54 -15.33
N PRO A 2 -17.71 6.42 -16.66
CA PRO A 2 -18.73 5.57 -17.30
C PRO A 2 -18.37 4.09 -17.16
N GLU A 3 -19.32 3.19 -17.47
CA GLU A 3 -19.03 1.76 -17.54
C GLU A 3 -18.06 1.47 -18.71
N MET A 4 -16.96 0.81 -18.40
CA MET A 4 -15.90 0.41 -19.32
C MET A 4 -15.83 -1.11 -19.36
N HIS A 5 -16.08 -1.66 -20.53
CA HIS A 5 -15.95 -3.09 -20.79
C HIS A 5 -14.65 -3.34 -21.56
N LEU A 6 -13.65 -3.88 -20.86
CA LEU A 6 -12.38 -4.26 -21.48
C LEU A 6 -12.50 -5.67 -22.03
N GLU A 7 -12.06 -5.88 -23.27
CA GLU A 7 -11.93 -7.22 -23.85
C GLU A 7 -10.70 -7.93 -23.28
N SER A 8 -10.70 -9.27 -23.34
CA SER A 8 -9.63 -10.10 -22.76
C SER A 8 -8.23 -9.78 -23.30
N ASP A 9 -8.14 -9.27 -24.52
CA ASP A 9 -6.92 -8.96 -25.27
C ASP A 9 -6.67 -7.45 -25.42
N THR A 10 -7.36 -6.61 -24.64
CA THR A 10 -7.21 -5.13 -24.64
C THR A 10 -5.74 -4.70 -24.65
N PHE A 11 -4.89 -5.35 -23.82
CA PHE A 11 -3.47 -5.01 -23.69
C PHE A 11 -2.54 -5.93 -24.50
N ALA A 12 -3.06 -6.86 -25.31
CA ALA A 12 -2.27 -7.87 -26.01
C ALA A 12 -1.30 -7.31 -27.07
N ARG A 13 -1.51 -6.05 -27.50
CA ARG A 13 -0.62 -5.35 -28.44
C ARG A 13 0.25 -4.28 -27.77
N MET A 14 0.15 -4.12 -26.44
CA MET A 14 0.86 -3.10 -25.67
C MET A 14 2.13 -3.69 -25.04
N ASN A 15 2.98 -4.31 -25.85
CA ASN A 15 4.09 -5.15 -25.37
C ASN A 15 5.21 -4.36 -24.67
N SER A 16 5.27 -3.04 -24.86
CA SER A 16 6.26 -2.15 -24.23
C SER A 16 5.67 -1.30 -23.08
N LEU A 17 4.48 -1.65 -22.60
CA LEU A 17 3.77 -0.90 -21.56
C LEU A 17 4.47 -1.06 -20.21
N ARG A 18 5.05 0.03 -19.69
CA ARG A 18 5.74 0.03 -18.38
C ARG A 18 4.91 0.54 -17.22
N PHE A 19 3.85 1.30 -17.52
CA PHE A 19 3.02 1.95 -16.51
C PHE A 19 1.55 1.84 -16.92
N LEU A 20 0.75 1.19 -16.08
CA LEU A 20 -0.70 1.04 -16.26
C LEU A 20 -1.41 1.52 -15.00
N LYS A 21 -2.25 2.55 -15.14
CA LYS A 21 -3.01 3.10 -14.02
C LYS A 21 -4.50 3.27 -14.29
N PHE A 22 -5.31 2.67 -13.43
CA PHE A 22 -6.74 2.88 -13.26
C PHE A 22 -6.99 3.40 -11.84
N TYR A 23 -7.36 4.67 -11.76
CA TYR A 23 -7.63 5.33 -10.48
C TYR A 23 -9.13 5.41 -10.19
N HIS A 24 -9.49 5.09 -8.96
CA HIS A 24 -10.83 5.32 -8.43
C HIS A 24 -10.72 6.16 -7.13
N PRO A 25 -11.34 7.35 -7.05
CA PRO A 25 -11.28 8.19 -5.86
C PRO A 25 -11.99 7.53 -4.68
N PHE A 26 -11.39 7.66 -3.49
CA PHE A 26 -11.79 6.98 -2.26
C PHE A 26 -13.14 7.44 -1.68
N TYR A 27 -13.62 8.63 -2.06
CA TYR A 27 -14.82 9.25 -1.45
C TYR A 27 -16.16 8.60 -1.86
N PHE A 28 -16.17 7.66 -2.81
CA PHE A 28 -17.39 7.02 -3.29
C PHE A 28 -17.41 5.52 -2.94
N MET A 29 -17.57 5.20 -1.64
CA MET A 29 -17.63 3.80 -1.17
C MET A 29 -18.79 3.02 -1.82
N ASP A 30 -19.91 3.68 -2.15
CA ASP A 30 -21.11 3.05 -2.74
C ASP A 30 -21.17 3.09 -4.28
N SER A 31 -20.10 3.53 -4.94
CA SER A 31 -20.09 3.53 -6.41
C SER A 31 -19.92 2.12 -6.94
N LYS A 32 -20.80 1.72 -7.88
CA LYS A 32 -20.66 0.47 -8.64
C LYS A 32 -19.28 0.41 -9.30
N ASP A 33 -18.75 -0.81 -9.43
CA ASP A 33 -17.56 -1.04 -10.25
C ASP A 33 -17.86 -0.63 -11.68
N LYS A 34 -16.94 0.15 -12.25
CA LYS A 34 -17.10 0.75 -13.58
C LYS A 34 -16.13 0.19 -14.61
N VAL A 35 -15.12 -0.59 -14.20
CA VAL A 35 -14.31 -1.38 -15.13
C VAL A 35 -14.77 -2.83 -15.03
N HIS A 36 -15.13 -3.41 -16.15
CA HIS A 36 -15.53 -4.80 -16.26
C HIS A 36 -14.54 -5.54 -17.16
N LEU A 37 -14.16 -6.73 -16.72
CA LEU A 37 -13.44 -7.71 -17.54
C LEU A 37 -14.39 -8.87 -17.87
N PRO A 38 -14.16 -9.59 -18.99
CA PRO A 38 -14.84 -10.85 -19.24
C PRO A 38 -14.55 -11.84 -18.11
N LEU A 39 -15.38 -12.87 -17.98
CA LEU A 39 -15.17 -13.93 -16.99
C LEU A 39 -13.81 -14.63 -17.12
N SER A 40 -13.24 -14.64 -18.33
CA SER A 40 -11.90 -15.16 -18.61
C SER A 40 -10.76 -14.28 -18.05
N GLY A 41 -11.05 -13.06 -17.58
CA GLY A 41 -10.06 -12.06 -17.22
C GLY A 41 -9.24 -11.56 -18.42
N LEU A 42 -8.11 -10.94 -18.10
CA LEU A 42 -7.11 -10.51 -19.08
C LEU A 42 -6.24 -11.69 -19.54
N LYS A 43 -5.96 -11.76 -20.84
CA LYS A 43 -5.04 -12.75 -21.44
C LYS A 43 -3.57 -12.36 -21.31
N TYR A 44 -3.27 -11.06 -21.21
CA TYR A 44 -1.91 -10.55 -21.22
C TYR A 44 -1.81 -9.19 -20.53
N LEU A 45 -0.68 -8.99 -19.85
CA LEU A 45 -0.13 -7.71 -19.45
C LEU A 45 1.35 -7.73 -19.86
N SER A 46 1.90 -6.57 -20.23
CA SER A 46 3.27 -6.47 -20.70
C SER A 46 4.29 -7.00 -19.69
N ASP A 47 5.28 -7.75 -20.16
CA ASP A 47 6.41 -8.21 -19.34
C ASP A 47 7.40 -7.06 -19.00
N GLU A 48 7.27 -5.91 -19.68
CA GLU A 48 7.99 -4.68 -19.39
C GLU A 48 7.32 -3.84 -18.31
N LEU A 49 6.17 -4.28 -17.76
CA LEU A 49 5.41 -3.55 -16.77
C LEU A 49 6.22 -3.37 -15.49
N ARG A 50 6.29 -2.12 -15.02
CA ARG A 50 7.01 -1.72 -13.79
C ARG A 50 6.06 -1.21 -12.73
N TYR A 51 4.99 -0.55 -13.14
CA TYR A 51 4.00 0.05 -12.25
C TYR A 51 2.61 -0.41 -12.69
N LEU A 52 1.96 -1.21 -11.85
CA LEU A 52 0.60 -1.66 -12.06
C LEU A 52 -0.28 -1.11 -10.94
N HIS A 53 -1.00 -0.04 -11.25
CA HIS A 53 -1.89 0.65 -10.30
C HIS A 53 -3.33 0.49 -10.76
N TRP A 54 -4.04 -0.51 -10.27
CA TRP A 54 -5.40 -0.77 -10.72
C TRP A 54 -6.34 -0.89 -9.53
N HIS A 55 -6.92 0.24 -9.13
CA HIS A 55 -7.92 0.26 -8.06
C HIS A 55 -9.16 -0.49 -8.52
N ARG A 56 -9.74 -1.31 -7.64
CA ARG A 56 -10.92 -2.13 -7.93
C ARG A 56 -10.71 -3.04 -9.14
N PHE A 57 -9.53 -3.69 -9.21
CA PHE A 57 -9.24 -4.66 -10.26
C PHE A 57 -10.31 -5.77 -10.25
N PRO A 58 -11.02 -5.99 -11.37
CA PRO A 58 -12.27 -6.75 -11.34
C PRO A 58 -12.09 -8.26 -11.46
N ALA A 59 -10.89 -8.75 -11.76
CA ALA A 59 -10.62 -10.18 -11.90
C ALA A 59 -10.05 -10.80 -10.61
N LYS A 60 -10.23 -12.12 -10.48
CA LYS A 60 -9.80 -12.92 -9.33
C LYS A 60 -8.29 -13.12 -9.24
N SER A 61 -7.58 -12.96 -10.36
CA SER A 61 -6.13 -13.08 -10.46
C SER A 61 -5.60 -12.24 -11.63
N LEU A 62 -4.30 -11.99 -11.63
CA LEU A 62 -3.61 -11.49 -12.82
C LEU A 62 -3.56 -12.59 -13.91
N PRO A 63 -3.22 -12.23 -15.17
CA PRO A 63 -3.11 -13.20 -16.26
C PRO A 63 -2.20 -14.37 -15.91
N GLN A 64 -2.50 -15.57 -16.40
CA GLN A 64 -1.72 -16.78 -16.09
C GLN A 64 -0.25 -16.68 -16.53
N ASN A 65 0.02 -15.94 -17.60
CA ASN A 65 1.35 -15.66 -18.15
C ASN A 65 1.98 -14.37 -17.60
N PHE A 66 1.43 -13.78 -16.53
CA PHE A 66 1.97 -12.56 -15.94
C PHE A 66 3.41 -12.79 -15.44
N CYS A 67 4.33 -11.95 -15.91
CA CYS A 67 5.72 -11.91 -15.46
C CYS A 67 5.95 -10.70 -14.55
N ALA A 68 6.32 -10.96 -13.29
CA ALA A 68 6.54 -9.90 -12.30
C ALA A 68 8.00 -9.39 -12.23
N GLU A 69 8.90 -9.88 -13.10
CA GLU A 69 10.34 -9.61 -13.04
C GLU A 69 10.68 -8.12 -13.01
N ASN A 70 9.97 -7.32 -13.81
CA ASN A 70 10.18 -5.88 -13.92
C ASN A 70 9.31 -5.03 -12.98
N ILE A 71 8.37 -5.65 -12.26
CA ILE A 71 7.43 -4.92 -11.40
C ILE A 71 8.20 -4.31 -10.23
N VAL A 72 8.02 -3.01 -10.06
CA VAL A 72 8.54 -2.19 -8.96
C VAL A 72 7.45 -1.91 -7.94
N ASP A 73 6.23 -1.61 -8.42
CA ASP A 73 5.09 -1.25 -7.60
C ASP A 73 3.82 -1.91 -8.15
N LEU A 74 3.17 -2.68 -7.27
CA LEU A 74 1.93 -3.37 -7.52
C LEU A 74 0.86 -2.87 -6.55
N THR A 75 -0.06 -2.05 -7.07
CA THR A 75 -1.18 -1.50 -6.30
C THR A 75 -2.49 -2.00 -6.92
N LEU A 76 -3.15 -2.93 -6.22
CA LEU A 76 -4.48 -3.47 -6.55
C LEU A 76 -5.45 -3.22 -5.40
N HIS A 77 -5.44 -2.00 -4.85
CA HIS A 77 -6.36 -1.56 -3.80
C HIS A 77 -7.84 -1.84 -4.11
N SER A 78 -8.62 -2.28 -3.13
CA SER A 78 -10.06 -2.59 -3.21
C SER A 78 -10.43 -3.59 -4.32
N SER A 79 -9.56 -4.56 -4.61
CA SER A 79 -9.76 -5.45 -5.76
C SER A 79 -10.49 -6.75 -5.43
N ARG A 80 -10.99 -7.42 -6.48
CA ARG A 80 -11.65 -8.74 -6.38
C ARG A 80 -10.67 -9.91 -6.43
N VAL A 81 -9.37 -9.63 -6.26
CA VAL A 81 -8.31 -10.64 -6.34
C VAL A 81 -8.46 -11.61 -5.17
N GLU A 82 -8.55 -12.90 -5.49
CA GLU A 82 -8.50 -14.00 -4.52
C GLU A 82 -7.06 -14.49 -4.36
N LYS A 83 -6.30 -14.50 -5.47
CA LYS A 83 -4.88 -14.86 -5.54
C LYS A 83 -4.23 -14.08 -6.68
N LEU A 84 -3.06 -13.47 -6.46
CA LEU A 84 -2.39 -12.67 -7.49
C LEU A 84 -1.96 -13.49 -8.71
N TRP A 85 -1.17 -14.54 -8.48
CA TRP A 85 -0.66 -15.47 -9.50
C TRP A 85 -0.30 -16.81 -8.85
N THR A 86 -0.08 -17.84 -9.66
CA THR A 86 0.41 -19.16 -9.21
C THR A 86 1.91 -19.31 -9.44
N GLY A 87 2.55 -20.17 -8.64
CA GLY A 87 3.99 -20.40 -8.72
C GLY A 87 4.84 -19.28 -8.12
N VAL A 88 6.16 -19.44 -8.22
CA VAL A 88 7.16 -18.49 -7.70
C VAL A 88 7.58 -17.55 -8.83
N GLN A 89 7.49 -16.25 -8.59
CA GLN A 89 7.89 -15.19 -9.52
C GLN A 89 9.29 -14.65 -9.17
N ASP A 90 10.01 -14.13 -10.15
CA ASP A 90 11.14 -13.23 -9.83
C ASP A 90 10.57 -11.88 -9.43
N LEU A 91 10.91 -11.42 -8.23
CA LEU A 91 10.40 -10.19 -7.63
C LEU A 91 11.56 -9.27 -7.21
N LEU A 92 12.74 -9.45 -7.80
CA LEU A 92 13.94 -8.70 -7.41
C LEU A 92 13.73 -7.19 -7.47
N ASN A 93 12.94 -6.68 -8.42
CA ASN A 93 12.68 -5.26 -8.59
C ASN A 93 11.54 -4.72 -7.71
N LEU A 94 10.73 -5.61 -7.11
CA LEU A 94 9.53 -5.24 -6.37
C LEU A 94 9.90 -4.52 -5.07
N ARG A 95 9.27 -3.36 -4.85
CA ARG A 95 9.48 -2.48 -3.69
C ARG A 95 8.20 -2.21 -2.91
N TRP A 96 7.07 -2.27 -3.59
CA TRP A 96 5.77 -1.85 -3.06
C TRP A 96 4.68 -2.83 -3.47
N ILE A 97 3.91 -3.29 -2.48
CA ILE A 97 2.67 -4.04 -2.70
C ILE A 97 1.57 -3.38 -1.88
N ASP A 98 0.47 -3.01 -2.54
CA ASP A 98 -0.77 -2.59 -1.90
C ASP A 98 -1.93 -3.43 -2.45
N LEU A 99 -2.48 -4.29 -1.60
CA LEU A 99 -3.70 -5.06 -1.87
C LEU A 99 -4.80 -4.69 -0.86
N SER A 100 -4.66 -3.57 -0.17
CA SER A 100 -5.59 -3.15 0.88
C SER A 100 -7.03 -3.12 0.38
N ARG A 101 -7.98 -3.43 1.26
CA ARG A 101 -9.42 -3.58 0.99
C ARG A 101 -9.78 -4.63 -0.05
N SER A 102 -8.84 -5.51 -0.44
CA SER A 102 -9.17 -6.69 -1.25
C SER A 102 -9.79 -7.75 -0.36
N THR A 103 -11.09 -7.60 -0.09
CA THR A 103 -11.83 -8.40 0.90
C THR A 103 -11.89 -9.89 0.57
N HIS A 104 -11.67 -10.26 -0.69
CA HIS A 104 -11.70 -11.65 -1.18
C HIS A 104 -10.31 -12.31 -1.22
N LEU A 105 -9.24 -11.58 -0.87
CA LEU A 105 -7.88 -12.11 -0.92
C LEU A 105 -7.74 -13.27 0.06
N LEU A 106 -7.41 -14.45 -0.46
CA LEU A 106 -7.33 -15.69 0.33
C LEU A 106 -5.90 -15.94 0.86
N GLU A 107 -4.91 -15.62 0.03
CA GLU A 107 -3.50 -15.83 0.34
C GLU A 107 -2.63 -14.76 -0.32
N ILE A 108 -1.47 -14.51 0.27
CA ILE A 108 -0.42 -13.71 -0.35
C ILE A 108 0.56 -14.64 -1.09
N PRO A 109 1.13 -14.20 -2.24
CA PRO A 109 2.08 -15.02 -2.98
C PRO A 109 3.38 -15.24 -2.21
N ASP A 110 4.20 -16.20 -2.66
CA ASP A 110 5.55 -16.33 -2.13
C ASP A 110 6.42 -15.12 -2.49
N LEU A 111 6.78 -14.33 -1.48
CA LEU A 111 7.66 -13.16 -1.57
C LEU A 111 9.14 -13.48 -1.31
N SER A 112 9.56 -14.76 -1.30
CA SER A 112 10.93 -15.19 -0.98
C SER A 112 12.00 -14.55 -1.87
N ARG A 113 11.65 -14.23 -3.13
CA ARG A 113 12.52 -13.57 -4.13
C ARG A 113 12.42 -12.03 -4.12
N ALA A 114 11.54 -11.45 -3.31
CA ALA A 114 11.32 -10.00 -3.24
C ALA A 114 12.35 -9.28 -2.34
N LYS A 115 13.64 -9.40 -2.66
CA LYS A 115 14.75 -8.93 -1.80
C LYS A 115 14.83 -7.40 -1.62
N ASN A 116 14.10 -6.65 -2.43
CA ASN A 116 14.04 -5.18 -2.36
C ASN A 116 12.69 -4.63 -1.88
N LEU A 117 11.79 -5.51 -1.41
CA LEU A 117 10.47 -5.14 -0.94
C LEU A 117 10.56 -4.32 0.36
N LYS A 118 9.94 -3.14 0.35
CA LYS A 118 9.96 -2.16 1.44
C LYS A 118 8.59 -1.93 2.06
N TYR A 119 7.53 -2.06 1.28
CA TYR A 119 6.17 -1.73 1.71
C TYR A 119 5.20 -2.83 1.34
N ILE A 120 4.40 -3.26 2.32
CA ILE A 120 3.28 -4.18 2.15
C ILE A 120 2.07 -3.61 2.88
N ASP A 121 0.98 -3.39 2.15
CA ASP A 121 -0.33 -3.07 2.71
C ASP A 121 -1.37 -4.10 2.29
N LEU A 122 -1.93 -4.75 3.29
CA LEU A 122 -2.96 -5.77 3.21
C LEU A 122 -4.13 -5.40 4.12
N SER A 123 -4.23 -4.13 4.54
CA SER A 123 -5.29 -3.70 5.44
C SER A 123 -6.67 -4.02 4.88
N PHE A 124 -7.62 -4.43 5.72
CA PHE A 124 -8.99 -4.79 5.33
C PHE A 124 -9.10 -5.96 4.33
N CYS A 125 -8.10 -6.84 4.24
CA CYS A 125 -8.23 -8.14 3.58
C CYS A 125 -9.00 -9.13 4.47
N GLU A 126 -10.33 -9.00 4.50
CA GLU A 126 -11.17 -9.74 5.47
C GLU A 126 -11.14 -11.27 5.31
N SER A 127 -10.96 -11.80 4.09
CA SER A 127 -10.85 -13.24 3.84
C SER A 127 -9.46 -13.84 4.10
N LEU A 128 -8.43 -13.01 4.37
CA LEU A 128 -7.07 -13.48 4.58
C LEU A 128 -6.96 -14.21 5.93
N LEU A 129 -6.57 -15.48 5.89
CA LEU A 129 -6.43 -16.32 7.10
C LEU A 129 -5.02 -16.32 7.67
N GLU A 130 -4.03 -16.27 6.78
CA GLU A 130 -2.62 -16.34 7.11
C GLU A 130 -1.78 -15.47 6.19
N VAL A 131 -0.65 -15.00 6.73
CA VAL A 131 0.40 -14.34 5.98
C VAL A 131 1.47 -15.38 5.66
N HIS A 132 1.85 -15.49 4.38
CA HIS A 132 2.89 -16.41 3.91
C HIS A 132 4.23 -16.18 4.66
N SER A 133 4.90 -17.29 5.01
CA SER A 133 6.08 -17.27 5.88
C SER A 133 7.28 -16.53 5.30
N SER A 134 7.36 -16.35 3.98
CA SER A 134 8.47 -15.65 3.35
C SER A 134 8.58 -14.16 3.72
N ILE A 135 7.55 -13.55 4.31
CA ILE A 135 7.65 -12.21 4.93
C ILE A 135 8.73 -12.17 6.01
N GLN A 136 8.98 -13.30 6.70
CA GLN A 136 10.01 -13.39 7.74
C GLN A 136 11.38 -12.92 7.26
N HIS A 137 11.75 -13.21 6.00
CA HIS A 137 13.09 -12.97 5.46
C HIS A 137 13.18 -11.74 4.54
N LEU A 138 12.21 -10.81 4.64
CA LEU A 138 12.25 -9.55 3.89
C LEU A 138 13.13 -8.52 4.61
N GLU A 139 14.44 -8.65 4.43
CA GLU A 139 15.46 -7.87 5.16
C GLU A 139 15.39 -6.34 5.00
N LYS A 140 14.70 -5.86 3.95
CA LYS A 140 14.52 -4.43 3.62
C LYS A 140 13.11 -3.90 3.89
N LEU A 141 12.24 -4.70 4.49
CA LEU A 141 10.86 -4.31 4.76
C LEU A 141 10.84 -3.15 5.77
N GLU A 142 10.22 -2.03 5.40
CA GLU A 142 10.11 -0.83 6.21
C GLU A 142 8.71 -0.70 6.83
N ILE A 143 7.67 -1.11 6.11
CA ILE A 143 6.28 -0.95 6.51
C ILE A 143 5.48 -2.22 6.20
N LEU A 144 4.79 -2.74 7.22
CA LEU A 144 3.83 -3.84 7.11
C LEU A 144 2.50 -3.45 7.74
N ILE A 145 1.47 -3.29 6.91
CA ILE A 145 0.11 -2.94 7.34
C ILE A 145 -0.80 -4.13 7.07
N LEU A 146 -1.42 -4.63 8.13
CA LEU A 146 -2.35 -5.77 8.15
C LEU A 146 -3.67 -5.38 8.83
N SER A 147 -3.89 -4.11 9.17
CA SER A 147 -5.01 -3.70 10.00
C SER A 147 -6.37 -4.03 9.40
N GLY A 148 -7.34 -4.45 10.21
CA GLY A 148 -8.69 -4.80 9.76
C GLY A 148 -8.79 -6.16 9.06
N CYS A 149 -7.74 -6.98 9.03
CA CYS A 149 -7.85 -8.38 8.57
C CYS A 149 -8.59 -9.24 9.60
N LYS A 150 -9.92 -9.20 9.59
CA LYS A 150 -10.78 -9.79 10.63
C LYS A 150 -10.60 -11.30 10.83
N ASN A 151 -10.24 -12.05 9.78
CA ASN A 151 -10.05 -13.50 9.87
C ASN A 151 -8.59 -13.93 10.01
N LEU A 152 -7.63 -12.99 9.95
CA LEU A 152 -6.20 -13.27 10.05
C LEU A 152 -5.87 -13.81 11.45
N GLY A 153 -5.41 -15.06 11.50
CA GLY A 153 -5.01 -15.73 12.75
C GLY A 153 -3.52 -16.06 12.80
N ILE A 154 -2.88 -16.23 11.63
CA ILE A 154 -1.48 -16.66 11.53
C ILE A 154 -0.66 -15.54 10.88
N VAL A 155 0.20 -14.93 11.69
CA VAL A 155 1.22 -13.97 11.25
C VAL A 155 2.61 -14.63 11.33
N PRO A 156 3.64 -14.09 10.63
CA PRO A 156 5.00 -14.62 10.73
C PRO A 156 5.46 -14.66 12.20
N LYS A 157 6.25 -15.68 12.57
CA LYS A 157 6.78 -15.78 13.94
C LYS A 157 7.79 -14.67 14.25
N THR A 158 8.55 -14.27 13.23
CA THR A 158 9.59 -13.27 13.31
C THR A 158 9.51 -12.40 12.05
N ILE A 159 9.87 -11.13 12.16
CA ILE A 159 10.16 -10.25 11.03
C ILE A 159 11.64 -9.87 11.09
N GLU A 160 12.46 -10.44 10.21
CA GLU A 160 13.92 -10.28 10.18
C GLU A 160 14.34 -9.06 9.35
N SER A 161 13.71 -7.90 9.60
CA SER A 161 14.05 -6.64 8.92
C SER A 161 14.65 -5.63 9.88
N LYS A 162 15.88 -5.20 9.61
CA LYS A 162 16.55 -4.14 10.37
C LYS A 162 15.96 -2.75 10.12
N PHE A 163 15.10 -2.62 9.12
CA PHE A 163 14.52 -1.36 8.67
C PHE A 163 13.04 -1.23 8.99
N LEU A 164 12.42 -2.21 9.65
CA LEU A 164 10.99 -2.14 9.96
C LEU A 164 10.71 -0.90 10.84
N ARG A 165 9.87 0.00 10.35
CA ARG A 165 9.49 1.24 11.03
C ARG A 165 8.07 1.12 11.58
N ILE A 166 7.16 0.53 10.80
CA ILE A 166 5.74 0.45 11.12
C ILE A 166 5.28 -1.01 10.99
N LEU A 167 4.68 -1.51 12.07
CA LEU A 167 3.88 -2.74 12.06
C LEU A 167 2.48 -2.42 12.58
N ASP A 168 1.49 -2.60 11.72
CA ASP A 168 0.09 -2.41 12.07
C ASP A 168 -0.72 -3.71 11.94
N LEU A 169 -1.15 -4.26 13.07
CA LEU A 169 -2.02 -5.43 13.21
C LEU A 169 -3.39 -5.03 13.79
N SER A 170 -3.71 -3.74 13.84
CA SER A 170 -4.93 -3.24 14.49
C SER A 170 -6.18 -3.90 13.92
N HIS A 171 -7.15 -4.24 14.77
CA HIS A 171 -8.42 -4.87 14.43
C HIS A 171 -8.29 -6.28 13.81
N CYS A 172 -7.13 -6.93 13.93
CA CYS A 172 -6.93 -8.35 13.62
C CYS A 172 -7.33 -9.21 14.84
N LYS A 173 -8.64 -9.33 15.08
CA LYS A 173 -9.21 -9.96 16.29
C LYS A 173 -8.79 -11.40 16.58
N ASN A 174 -8.30 -12.15 15.58
CA ASN A 174 -7.86 -13.54 15.74
C ASN A 174 -6.35 -13.67 15.99
N VAL A 175 -5.58 -12.58 15.87
CA VAL A 175 -4.13 -12.57 16.15
C VAL A 175 -3.93 -12.57 17.67
N ARG A 176 -3.30 -13.65 18.16
CA ARG A 176 -3.01 -13.86 19.59
C ARG A 176 -1.54 -13.64 19.97
N LYS A 177 -0.65 -13.64 18.99
CA LYS A 177 0.80 -13.48 19.18
C LYS A 177 1.32 -12.41 18.23
N CYS A 178 2.05 -11.45 18.77
CA CYS A 178 2.81 -10.50 17.97
C CYS A 178 4.12 -11.16 17.48
N PRO A 179 4.58 -10.90 16.25
CA PRO A 179 5.87 -11.38 15.75
C PRO A 179 7.03 -10.86 16.60
N GLU A 180 8.09 -11.65 16.74
CA GLU A 180 9.39 -11.16 17.18
C GLU A 180 9.95 -10.18 16.15
N ILE A 181 10.47 -9.03 16.58
CA ILE A 181 10.96 -7.97 15.70
C ILE A 181 12.47 -7.79 15.90
N SER A 182 13.24 -7.84 14.81
CA SER A 182 14.68 -7.62 14.88
C SER A 182 15.04 -6.15 14.62
N GLY A 183 15.65 -5.48 15.59
CA GLY A 183 16.28 -4.18 15.37
C GLY A 183 15.39 -2.96 15.66
N TYR A 184 14.94 -2.29 14.59
CA TYR A 184 14.26 -0.99 14.64
C TYR A 184 12.74 -1.15 14.61
N LEU A 185 12.00 -0.22 15.22
CA LEU A 185 10.55 -0.04 15.10
C LEU A 185 10.18 1.33 15.67
N GLU A 186 9.39 2.12 14.94
CA GLU A 186 8.85 3.41 15.39
C GLU A 186 7.41 3.27 15.88
N GLU A 187 6.59 2.48 15.20
CA GLU A 187 5.16 2.39 15.45
C GLU A 187 4.72 0.93 15.50
N LEU A 188 4.10 0.56 16.62
CA LEU A 188 3.48 -0.75 16.82
C LEU A 188 2.01 -0.55 17.15
N MET A 189 1.16 -0.86 16.18
CA MET A 189 -0.29 -0.69 16.28
C MET A 189 -0.95 -2.07 16.41
N LEU A 190 -1.51 -2.35 17.58
CA LEU A 190 -2.10 -3.66 17.92
C LEU A 190 -3.54 -3.52 18.41
N GLN A 191 -4.15 -2.35 18.25
CA GLN A 191 -5.47 -2.01 18.76
C GLN A 191 -6.49 -3.11 18.43
N GLY A 192 -7.29 -3.59 19.39
CA GLY A 192 -8.38 -4.53 19.15
C GLY A 192 -7.93 -5.91 18.65
N THR A 193 -6.71 -6.32 18.95
CA THR A 193 -6.22 -7.70 18.74
C THR A 193 -6.50 -8.57 19.96
N ALA A 194 -6.39 -9.90 19.79
CA ALA A 194 -6.50 -10.86 20.89
C ALA A 194 -5.12 -11.19 21.52
N ILE A 195 -4.13 -10.30 21.37
CA ILE A 195 -2.76 -10.52 21.83
C ILE A 195 -2.72 -10.68 23.35
N GLU A 196 -2.04 -11.74 23.80
CA GLU A 196 -1.94 -12.12 25.20
C GLU A 196 -0.68 -11.51 25.86
N GLU A 197 0.40 -11.33 25.08
CA GLU A 197 1.67 -10.74 25.53
C GLU A 197 2.45 -10.13 24.35
N LEU A 198 3.32 -9.16 24.65
CA LEU A 198 4.32 -8.67 23.69
C LEU A 198 5.58 -9.53 23.74
N PRO A 199 6.26 -9.76 22.59
CA PRO A 199 7.47 -10.55 22.55
C PRO A 199 8.63 -9.85 23.26
N GLN A 200 9.58 -10.65 23.76
CA GLN A 200 10.74 -10.13 24.49
C GLN A 200 11.63 -9.23 23.62
N SER A 201 11.61 -9.39 22.29
CA SER A 201 12.30 -8.46 21.38
C SER A 201 11.83 -7.01 21.51
N ILE A 202 10.57 -6.74 21.84
CA ILE A 202 10.05 -5.37 21.99
C ILE A 202 10.79 -4.61 23.10
N SER A 203 11.20 -5.32 24.17
CA SER A 203 12.02 -4.72 25.24
C SER A 203 13.36 -4.19 24.75
N LYS A 204 13.86 -4.65 23.59
CA LYS A 204 15.16 -4.27 23.02
C LYS A 204 15.05 -3.18 21.94
N VAL A 205 13.83 -2.83 21.52
CA VAL A 205 13.58 -1.77 20.55
C VAL A 205 13.79 -0.41 21.21
N LYS A 206 14.74 0.38 20.70
CA LYS A 206 15.14 1.65 21.33
C LYS A 206 14.28 2.85 20.94
N GLU A 207 13.59 2.78 19.80
CA GLU A 207 13.03 3.96 19.09
C GLU A 207 11.51 3.88 18.89
N ILE A 208 10.81 3.02 19.64
CA ILE A 208 9.35 2.92 19.57
C ILE A 208 8.72 4.23 20.06
N ARG A 209 8.12 4.98 19.14
CA ARG A 209 7.46 6.27 19.38
C ARG A 209 6.00 6.09 19.74
N ILE A 210 5.32 5.16 19.06
CA ILE A 210 3.90 4.88 19.25
C ILE A 210 3.73 3.40 19.55
N LEU A 211 3.05 3.11 20.65
CA LEU A 211 2.53 1.78 20.97
C LEU A 211 1.03 1.89 21.28
N ASP A 212 0.22 1.24 20.45
CA ASP A 212 -1.23 1.17 20.64
C ASP A 212 -1.68 -0.25 20.95
N LEU A 213 -2.11 -0.48 22.19
CA LEU A 213 -2.68 -1.72 22.69
C LEU A 213 -4.18 -1.56 23.02
N SER A 214 -4.82 -0.48 22.56
CA SER A 214 -6.19 -0.18 22.94
C SER A 214 -7.14 -1.31 22.55
N GLY A 215 -8.04 -1.75 23.41
CA GLY A 215 -8.97 -2.85 23.14
C GLY A 215 -8.33 -4.24 23.10
N CYS A 216 -7.04 -4.38 23.43
CA CYS A 216 -6.42 -5.68 23.67
C CYS A 216 -6.87 -6.25 25.02
N SER A 217 -8.06 -6.86 25.08
CA SER A 217 -8.62 -7.34 26.34
C SER A 217 -7.87 -8.52 26.97
N ASN A 218 -7.06 -9.24 26.18
CA ASN A 218 -6.30 -10.42 26.64
C ASN A 218 -4.91 -10.07 27.19
N ILE A 219 -4.42 -8.84 26.99
CA ILE A 219 -3.11 -8.43 27.52
C ILE A 219 -3.25 -8.07 29.00
N THR A 220 -2.69 -8.90 29.87
CA THR A 220 -2.86 -8.78 31.32
C THR A 220 -1.66 -8.16 32.03
N LYS A 221 -0.50 -8.13 31.38
CA LYS A 221 0.75 -7.63 31.94
C LYS A 221 1.21 -6.40 31.20
N PHE A 222 1.69 -5.40 31.94
CA PHE A 222 2.34 -4.24 31.35
C PHE A 222 3.57 -4.69 30.54
N PRO A 223 3.72 -4.22 29.28
CA PRO A 223 4.85 -4.61 28.45
C PRO A 223 6.16 -4.03 28.99
N GLN A 224 7.18 -4.88 29.11
CA GLN A 224 8.52 -4.43 29.48
C GLN A 224 9.17 -3.72 28.29
N ILE A 225 9.20 -2.39 28.32
CA ILE A 225 9.70 -1.57 27.19
C ILE A 225 10.79 -0.64 27.71
N SER A 226 11.96 -0.66 27.05
CA SER A 226 13.11 0.18 27.41
C SER A 226 13.29 1.40 26.50
N GLY A 227 12.43 1.57 25.49
CA GLY A 227 12.51 2.63 24.49
C GLY A 227 11.81 3.95 24.87
N ASN A 228 12.14 5.02 24.14
CA ASN A 228 11.53 6.34 24.31
C ASN A 228 10.14 6.42 23.66
N ILE A 229 9.12 5.89 24.36
CA ILE A 229 7.72 5.99 23.92
C ILE A 229 7.23 7.44 24.05
N LYS A 230 6.74 8.01 22.96
CA LYS A 230 6.04 9.31 22.97
C LYS A 230 4.56 9.14 23.29
N GLN A 231 3.96 8.08 22.74
CA GLN A 231 2.53 7.82 22.85
C GLN A 231 2.29 6.36 23.19
N LEU A 232 1.63 6.13 24.33
CA LEU A 232 1.25 4.81 24.81
C LEU A 232 -0.27 4.80 24.98
N ARG A 233 -0.97 3.91 24.26
CA ARG A 233 -2.42 3.78 24.35
C ARG A 233 -2.78 2.41 24.89
N LEU A 234 -3.49 2.40 26.02
CA LEU A 234 -3.88 1.21 26.78
C LEU A 234 -5.40 1.18 27.04
N LEU A 235 -6.18 1.99 26.32
CA LEU A 235 -7.62 2.12 26.52
C LEU A 235 -8.30 0.76 26.39
N TRP A 236 -9.22 0.43 27.30
CA TRP A 236 -9.94 -0.86 27.29
C TRP A 236 -9.04 -2.10 27.35
N THR A 237 -7.83 -1.97 27.88
CA THR A 237 -7.05 -3.10 28.40
C THR A 237 -7.40 -3.33 29.86
N VAL A 238 -7.02 -4.48 30.40
CA VAL A 238 -7.16 -4.80 31.84
C VAL A 238 -5.96 -4.33 32.68
N ILE A 239 -5.01 -3.61 32.08
CA ILE A 239 -3.80 -3.13 32.74
C ILE A 239 -4.16 -1.90 33.59
N GLU A 240 -4.25 -2.10 34.91
CA GLU A 240 -4.59 -1.03 35.87
C GLU A 240 -3.36 -0.31 36.43
N GLU A 241 -2.22 -1.00 36.54
CA GLU A 241 -0.97 -0.46 37.09
C GLU A 241 0.14 -0.43 36.03
N ILE A 242 0.75 0.74 35.87
CA ILE A 242 1.94 0.92 35.04
C ILE A 242 3.16 0.63 35.92
N GLY A 243 3.99 -0.33 35.53
CA GLY A 243 5.12 -0.80 36.33
C GLY A 243 6.07 0.33 36.76
N SER A 244 6.64 0.23 37.96
CA SER A 244 7.53 1.22 38.57
C SER A 244 8.84 1.49 37.82
N GLU A 245 9.18 0.70 36.80
CA GLU A 245 10.31 0.98 35.89
C GLU A 245 9.96 1.98 34.77
N ALA A 246 8.67 2.28 34.57
CA ALA A 246 8.21 3.25 33.59
C ALA A 246 8.49 4.72 33.99
N THR A 247 9.14 4.96 35.13
CA THR A 247 9.32 6.29 35.74
C THR A 247 10.56 7.05 35.29
N LEU A 248 11.17 6.70 34.14
CA LEU A 248 12.26 7.51 33.56
C LEU A 248 12.09 7.77 32.05
N GLY A 249 10.87 8.04 31.58
CA GLY A 249 10.62 8.51 30.21
C GLY A 249 9.17 8.87 29.94
N ARG A 250 8.92 10.10 29.48
CA ARG A 250 7.61 10.76 29.32
C ARG A 250 6.78 10.16 28.17
N TYR A 251 5.84 9.28 28.46
CA TYR A 251 4.77 8.93 27.51
C TYR A 251 3.49 9.70 27.85
N THR A 252 2.79 10.19 26.82
CA THR A 252 1.43 10.70 26.97
C THR A 252 0.47 9.51 26.89
N ILE A 253 -0.29 9.30 27.97
CA ILE A 253 -1.43 8.38 27.96
C ILE A 253 -2.62 9.15 27.41
N GLU A 254 -3.07 8.79 26.23
CA GLU A 254 -4.33 9.31 25.68
C GLU A 254 -5.47 8.38 26.12
N ASN A 255 -6.34 8.89 27.00
CA ASN A 255 -7.52 8.19 27.51
C ASN A 255 -8.83 8.57 26.78
N SER A 256 -8.75 9.14 25.58
CA SER A 256 -9.94 9.56 24.82
C SER A 256 -10.47 8.45 23.92
N ASP A 257 -11.80 8.38 23.75
CA ASP A 257 -12.49 7.46 22.84
C ASP A 257 -11.79 7.38 21.46
N PRO A 258 -11.75 6.19 20.84
CA PRO A 258 -11.11 6.01 19.56
C PRO A 258 -11.80 6.89 18.52
N PRO A 259 -11.06 7.33 17.50
CA PRO A 259 -11.68 7.86 16.30
C PRO A 259 -12.72 6.86 15.80
N THR A 260 -13.98 7.29 15.70
CA THR A 260 -15.10 6.48 15.18
C THR A 260 -14.97 6.20 13.69
N GLU A 261 -13.97 6.78 13.03
CA GLU A 261 -13.55 6.49 11.67
C GLU A 261 -12.03 6.32 11.64
N LEU A 262 -11.57 5.26 10.99
CA LEU A 262 -10.17 5.11 10.61
C LEU A 262 -9.75 6.32 9.76
N GLN A 263 -9.14 7.34 10.37
CA GLN A 263 -8.29 8.29 9.67
C GLN A 263 -6.94 7.64 9.36
N CYS A 264 -6.97 6.50 8.68
CA CYS A 264 -5.82 6.12 7.88
C CYS A 264 -5.96 6.96 6.61
N ASN A 265 -5.32 8.14 6.55
CA ASN A 265 -5.06 8.91 5.33
C ASN A 265 -4.33 10.23 5.64
N ARG A 266 -3.02 10.18 5.91
CA ARG A 266 -2.16 11.24 5.34
C ARG A 266 -2.02 10.92 3.85
N ILE A 267 -3.03 11.28 3.08
CA ILE A 267 -2.90 11.34 1.62
C ILE A 267 -1.98 12.54 1.36
N PHE A 268 -0.72 12.26 1.04
CA PHE A 268 0.13 13.29 0.48
C PHE A 268 -0.40 13.61 -0.91
N ILE A 269 -0.76 14.87 -1.15
CA ILE A 269 -1.15 15.32 -2.48
C ILE A 269 0.17 15.54 -3.24
N CYS A 270 0.47 14.64 -4.17
CA CYS A 270 1.50 14.92 -5.15
C CYS A 270 0.88 15.76 -6.27
N GLU A 271 1.43 16.94 -6.53
CA GLU A 271 1.09 17.70 -7.73
C GLU A 271 2.01 17.23 -8.86
N CYS A 272 1.44 17.03 -10.05
CA CYS A 272 2.19 16.64 -11.22
C CYS A 272 2.03 17.74 -12.27
N HIS A 273 3.13 18.12 -12.92
CA HIS A 273 3.10 19.10 -14.01
C HIS A 273 3.63 18.41 -15.26
N ALA A 274 2.83 18.44 -16.33
CA ALA A 274 3.22 17.88 -17.61
C ALA A 274 3.82 19.00 -18.47
N ARG A 275 5.02 18.77 -19.03
CA ARG A 275 5.66 19.66 -20.00
C ARG A 275 5.77 18.96 -21.35
N GLY A 276 5.23 19.59 -22.39
CA GLY A 276 5.44 19.20 -23.79
C GLY A 276 6.74 19.76 -24.38
N GLU A 277 7.11 19.31 -25.58
CA GLU A 277 8.36 19.70 -26.28
C GLU A 277 8.53 21.21 -26.53
N ASN A 278 7.45 22.00 -26.45
CA ASN A 278 7.46 23.45 -26.70
C ASN A 278 7.51 24.31 -25.42
N ASP A 279 7.83 23.74 -24.25
CA ASP A 279 7.84 24.44 -22.95
C ASP A 279 6.48 25.06 -22.55
N GLU A 280 5.38 24.60 -23.14
CA GLU A 280 4.04 24.95 -22.67
C GLU A 280 3.80 24.31 -21.29
N HIS A 281 3.73 25.16 -20.28
CA HIS A 281 3.38 24.80 -18.92
C HIS A 281 1.87 24.62 -18.80
N HIS A 282 1.41 23.38 -18.66
CA HIS A 282 0.04 23.11 -18.22
C HIS A 282 0.08 22.32 -16.91
N ASP A 283 -0.52 22.90 -15.88
CA ASP A 283 -0.65 22.26 -14.57
C ASP A 283 -1.67 21.12 -14.71
N VAL A 284 -1.20 19.87 -14.65
CA VAL A 284 -2.05 18.68 -14.72
C VAL A 284 -1.97 17.95 -13.39
N LEU A 285 -2.76 18.41 -12.42
CA LEU A 285 -2.81 17.82 -11.09
C LEU A 285 -3.28 16.34 -11.15
N PHE A 286 -2.33 15.42 -11.15
CA PHE A 286 -2.59 14.02 -10.85
C PHE A 286 -2.51 13.82 -9.34
N ASN A 287 -3.63 13.60 -8.67
CA ASN A 287 -3.59 13.15 -7.28
C ASN A 287 -3.00 11.72 -7.24
N LEU A 288 -1.71 11.61 -6.92
CA LEU A 288 -1.08 10.36 -6.58
C LEU A 288 -1.34 10.14 -5.09
N SER A 289 -2.41 9.41 -4.78
CA SER A 289 -2.70 8.94 -3.42
C SER A 289 -1.75 7.80 -3.01
N THR A 290 -0.46 7.97 -3.24
CA THR A 290 0.59 7.05 -2.82
C THR A 290 1.36 7.76 -1.72
N CYS A 291 1.45 7.15 -0.54
CA CYS A 291 2.29 7.64 0.56
C CYS A 291 3.65 8.11 0.02
N ALA A 292 3.97 9.38 0.27
CA ALA A 292 5.00 10.22 -0.34
C ALA A 292 6.45 9.73 -0.38
N TYR A 293 6.75 8.52 0.10
CA TYR A 293 8.12 8.24 0.53
C TYR A 293 9.11 7.96 -0.60
N GLU A 294 8.69 7.53 -1.79
CA GLU A 294 9.63 7.34 -2.91
C GLU A 294 8.97 7.43 -4.29
N LEU A 295 8.49 8.62 -4.68
CA LEU A 295 8.41 8.90 -6.13
C LEU A 295 9.84 8.82 -6.66
N ARG A 296 10.12 7.97 -7.64
CA ARG A 296 11.43 7.86 -8.30
C ARG A 296 11.24 8.28 -9.76
N SER A 297 12.27 8.89 -10.36
CA SER A 297 12.30 9.20 -11.79
C SER A 297 11.98 7.96 -12.62
N VAL A 298 10.81 7.94 -13.27
CA VAL A 298 10.46 6.91 -14.23
C VAL A 298 10.98 7.36 -15.60
N GLU A 299 11.84 6.58 -16.24
CA GLU A 299 12.10 6.72 -17.67
C GLU A 299 11.29 5.63 -18.39
N SER A 300 10.24 6.04 -19.11
CA SER A 300 9.36 5.10 -19.81
C SER A 300 9.28 5.38 -21.30
N ASP A 301 9.27 4.32 -22.10
CA ASP A 301 9.00 4.41 -23.53
C ASP A 301 7.48 4.46 -23.81
N GLN A 302 6.64 3.93 -22.91
CA GLN A 302 5.16 3.97 -22.99
C GLN A 302 4.48 4.07 -21.61
N MET A 303 3.52 4.99 -21.47
CA MET A 303 2.69 5.16 -20.27
C MET A 303 1.21 5.24 -20.66
N LEU A 304 0.36 4.42 -20.03
CA LEU A 304 -1.10 4.50 -20.16
C LEU A 304 -1.72 5.00 -18.86
N LEU A 305 -2.29 6.20 -18.92
CA LEU A 305 -3.04 6.82 -17.83
C LEU A 305 -4.52 6.84 -18.21
N LEU A 306 -5.35 6.12 -17.45
CA LEU A 306 -6.80 6.20 -17.51
C LEU A 306 -7.28 7.00 -16.30
N TYR A 307 -7.58 8.27 -16.55
CA TYR A 307 -7.92 9.25 -15.52
C TYR A 307 -9.40 9.64 -15.59
N ASN A 308 -10.04 9.72 -14.42
CA ASN A 308 -11.38 10.25 -14.23
C ASN A 308 -11.26 11.59 -13.47
N PRO A 309 -11.55 12.74 -14.08
CA PRO A 309 -11.50 14.02 -13.39
C PRO A 309 -12.62 14.10 -12.35
N CYS A 310 -12.25 14.11 -11.06
CA CYS A 310 -13.07 14.81 -10.08
C CYS A 310 -12.65 16.29 -10.14
N GLU A 311 -13.40 17.05 -10.95
CA GLU A 311 -13.58 18.51 -11.01
C GLU A 311 -12.39 19.48 -11.14
N PHE A 312 -11.12 19.08 -11.02
CA PHE A 312 -10.01 20.07 -11.02
C PHE A 312 -9.08 20.07 -12.24
N VAL A 313 -9.14 19.07 -13.12
CA VAL A 313 -8.25 19.01 -14.30
C VAL A 313 -9.07 19.14 -15.59
N LYS A 314 -8.83 20.22 -16.33
CA LYS A 314 -9.49 20.44 -17.63
C LYS A 314 -9.08 19.35 -18.62
N ARG A 315 -10.09 18.74 -19.24
CA ARG A 315 -9.97 17.67 -20.25
C ARG A 315 -8.97 18.00 -21.36
N ASP A 316 -8.97 19.23 -21.86
CA ASP A 316 -8.09 19.64 -22.95
C ASP A 316 -6.60 19.62 -22.56
N CYS A 317 -6.29 19.73 -21.26
CA CYS A 317 -4.92 19.76 -20.79
C CYS A 317 -4.21 18.42 -20.93
N ILE A 318 -4.89 17.26 -20.91
CA ILE A 318 -4.20 15.96 -20.91
C ILE A 318 -4.25 15.23 -22.26
N SER A 319 -5.34 15.36 -23.03
CA SER A 319 -5.49 14.71 -24.34
C SER A 319 -4.45 15.19 -25.37
N GLN A 320 -4.05 16.46 -25.26
CA GLN A 320 -3.03 17.08 -26.12
C GLN A 320 -1.66 16.40 -26.07
N TYR A 321 -1.41 15.55 -25.08
CA TYR A 321 -0.16 14.85 -24.92
C TYR A 321 -0.15 13.41 -25.47
N SER A 322 -1.29 12.92 -25.97
CA SER A 322 -1.36 11.59 -26.56
C SER A 322 -0.44 11.48 -27.79
N GLY A 323 0.40 10.45 -27.82
CA GLY A 323 1.38 10.20 -28.88
C GLY A 323 2.62 11.10 -28.85
N LYS A 324 2.73 12.03 -27.88
CA LYS A 324 3.88 12.93 -27.72
C LYS A 324 4.84 12.46 -26.64
N GLU A 325 6.06 12.99 -26.69
CA GLU A 325 7.00 12.94 -25.58
C GLU A 325 6.57 13.94 -24.50
N ILE A 326 6.51 13.49 -23.25
CA ILE A 326 6.07 14.30 -22.10
C ILE A 326 7.12 14.17 -20.99
N SER A 327 7.44 15.28 -20.34
CA SER A 327 8.11 15.25 -19.05
C SER A 327 7.10 15.50 -17.92
N PHE A 328 7.07 14.62 -16.93
CA PHE A 328 6.26 14.78 -15.72
C PHE A 328 7.16 15.25 -14.57
N GLU A 329 6.78 16.35 -13.92
CA GLU A 329 7.43 16.87 -12.72
C GLU A 329 6.52 16.65 -11.51
N PHE A 330 7.05 16.04 -10.46
CA PHE A 330 6.28 15.71 -9.25
C PHE A 330 6.69 16.59 -8.07
N TYR A 331 5.71 17.18 -7.40
CA TYR A 331 5.86 18.07 -6.24
C TYR A 331 5.16 17.47 -5.03
N LEU A 332 5.70 17.71 -3.83
CA LEU A 332 5.12 17.20 -2.59
C LEU A 332 4.93 18.37 -1.61
N ASP A 333 3.70 18.59 -1.19
CA ASP A 333 3.24 19.55 -0.15
C ASP A 333 3.67 21.03 -0.24
N GLU A 334 4.50 21.45 -1.21
CA GLU A 334 4.61 22.84 -1.67
C GLU A 334 5.19 22.88 -3.11
N PRO A 335 4.65 23.71 -4.03
CA PRO A 335 5.09 23.79 -5.44
C PRO A 335 6.52 24.33 -5.66
N SER A 336 7.31 24.54 -4.61
CA SER A 336 8.64 25.17 -4.70
C SER A 336 9.81 24.19 -4.79
N ARG A 337 9.60 22.88 -4.58
CA ARG A 337 10.66 21.86 -4.70
C ARG A 337 10.22 20.65 -5.53
N ILE A 338 10.74 20.57 -6.77
CA ILE A 338 10.62 19.38 -7.62
C ILE A 338 11.30 18.21 -6.91
N GLN A 339 10.53 17.19 -6.54
CA GLN A 339 11.06 15.97 -5.94
C GLN A 339 11.65 15.04 -7.00
N ASN A 340 10.97 14.92 -8.15
CA ASN A 340 11.44 14.07 -9.25
C ASN A 340 10.98 14.55 -10.62
N ARG A 341 11.78 14.19 -11.64
CA ARG A 341 11.44 14.33 -13.05
C ARG A 341 11.37 12.96 -13.72
N CYS A 342 10.33 12.75 -14.51
CA CYS A 342 10.09 11.57 -15.33
C CYS A 342 10.02 12.02 -16.78
N LYS A 343 10.67 11.29 -17.69
CA LYS A 343 10.59 11.56 -19.13
C LYS A 343 9.94 10.36 -19.81
N VAL A 344 8.88 10.61 -20.56
CA VAL A 344 8.09 9.58 -21.25
C VAL A 344 8.12 9.83 -22.74
N LYS A 345 8.75 8.93 -23.52
CA LYS A 345 8.92 9.11 -24.98
C LYS A 345 7.61 9.04 -25.76
N ARG A 346 6.65 8.23 -25.32
CA ARG A 346 5.29 8.16 -25.87
C ARG A 346 4.28 7.94 -24.76
N CYS A 347 3.32 8.84 -24.61
CA CYS A 347 2.21 8.62 -23.68
C CYS A 347 0.91 8.30 -24.43
N GLY A 348 0.17 7.30 -23.97
CA GLY A 348 -1.24 7.12 -24.28
C GLY A 348 -2.04 7.69 -23.13
N VAL A 349 -2.63 8.87 -23.31
CA VAL A 349 -3.59 9.41 -22.34
C VAL A 349 -4.97 9.13 -22.87
N TYR A 350 -5.77 8.41 -22.09
CA TYR A 350 -7.17 8.17 -22.40
C TYR A 350 -7.98 8.86 -21.31
N LEU A 351 -8.53 10.02 -21.67
CA LEU A 351 -9.51 10.73 -20.87
C LEU A 351 -10.86 10.09 -21.12
N MET A 352 -11.47 9.57 -20.06
CA MET A 352 -12.78 8.95 -20.16
C MET A 352 -13.86 10.04 -20.06
N ASP A 353 -14.52 10.31 -21.17
CA ASP A 353 -15.74 11.14 -21.21
C ASP A 353 -16.97 10.31 -20.83
N GLU A 354 -18.06 11.01 -20.49
CA GLU A 354 -19.39 10.50 -20.13
C GLU A 354 -19.92 9.36 -21.03
#